data_AF-A0A9W7G2G5-F1
#
_entry.id   AF-A0A9W7G2G5-F1
#
_cell.length_a   1.000
_cell.length_b   1.000
_cell.length_c   1.000
_cell.angle_alpha   90.00
_cell.angle_beta   90.00
_cell.angle_gamma   90.00
#
_symmetry.space_group_name_H-M   'P 1'
#
loop_
_entity.id
_entity.type
_entity.pdbx_description
1 polymer ?
#
loop_
_entity_poly.entity_id
_entity_poly.type
_entity_poly.pdbx_seq_one_letter_code
_entity_poly.pdbx_strand_id
1 'polypeptide(L)'
;KTAALLNRCWGKVLVIDEAYALNDMYGRQAIDQLVGMVHGAPGEDIAVILIGYEKEMTTMFQDVNPGLSRRFNSKIDFEDFTQQELADIFRGLCDDHDCPPDSENVVAVAARQVARGRGRRGFGNAGAVRVLFEKAYGRALDRDKNAETLTLIDILGPRPDFNHNPRLKAAIDELNKLTGLEGVKQSVAKLVKLAGTNYDRELEGSKPFEMPLNRVFLGNPGCGKTTVAKIYGRILKELGLLSDGKCELKQPNDLTGSVVGETKNKTAALLNRCWGKVLVIDEAYALNDMYGRQAIDQLVGMVHG
;
A
#
# COMPACT_ATOMS: atom_id res chain seq x y z
N LYS A 1 8.71 -16.91 30.75
CA LYS A 1 8.51 -15.45 30.56
C LYS A 1 7.04 -15.13 30.28
N THR A 2 6.38 -15.83 29.35
CA THR A 2 4.96 -15.67 29.01
C THR A 2 4.02 -15.85 30.21
N ALA A 3 4.10 -16.97 30.96
CA ALA A 3 3.31 -17.17 32.18
C ALA A 3 3.47 -16.06 33.25
N ALA A 4 4.68 -15.52 33.42
CA ALA A 4 4.92 -14.42 34.36
C ALA A 4 4.30 -13.10 33.88
N LEU A 5 4.20 -12.88 32.57
CA LEU A 5 3.50 -11.74 31.99
C LEU A 5 1.98 -11.89 32.14
N LEU A 6 1.44 -13.08 31.86
CA LEU A 6 0.02 -13.39 32.03
C LEU A 6 -0.42 -13.22 33.49
N ASN A 7 0.38 -13.69 34.46
CA ASN A 7 0.09 -13.48 35.89
C ASN A 7 0.06 -11.99 36.29
N ARG A 8 0.78 -11.10 35.59
CA ARG A 8 0.75 -9.64 35.84
C ARG A 8 -0.47 -8.93 35.22
N CYS A 9 -1.22 -9.65 34.39
CA CYS A 9 -2.41 -9.17 33.68
C CYS A 9 -3.71 -9.53 34.41
N TRP A 10 -3.66 -10.15 35.60
CA TRP A 10 -4.84 -10.28 36.46
C TRP A 10 -5.44 -8.91 36.77
N GLY A 11 -6.77 -8.80 36.67
CA GLY A 11 -7.54 -7.57 36.78
C GLY A 11 -7.50 -6.67 35.55
N LYS A 12 -6.94 -7.13 34.41
CA LYS A 12 -6.64 -6.28 33.26
C LYS A 12 -7.05 -6.89 31.92
N VAL A 13 -7.01 -6.04 30.90
CA VAL A 13 -7.10 -6.43 29.49
C VAL A 13 -5.68 -6.56 28.93
N LEU A 14 -5.35 -7.73 28.41
CA LEU A 14 -4.13 -7.97 27.65
C LEU A 14 -4.44 -7.80 26.15
N VAL A 15 -3.80 -6.82 25.52
CA VAL A 15 -3.91 -6.59 24.07
C VAL A 15 -2.65 -7.11 23.39
N ILE A 16 -2.82 -7.91 22.35
CA ILE A 16 -1.75 -8.40 21.48
C ILE A 16 -2.05 -7.90 20.08
N ASP A 17 -1.29 -6.90 19.65
CA ASP A 17 -1.33 -6.39 18.28
C ASP A 17 -0.49 -7.25 17.34
N GLU A 18 -0.89 -7.28 16.07
CA GLU A 18 -0.33 -8.15 15.02
C GLU A 18 -0.13 -9.61 15.51
N ALA A 19 -1.14 -10.18 16.17
CA ALA A 19 -1.02 -11.47 16.86
C ALA A 19 -0.57 -12.63 15.95
N TYR A 20 -0.84 -12.55 14.64
CA TYR A 20 -0.37 -13.50 13.63
C TYR A 20 1.16 -13.61 13.55
N ALA A 21 1.91 -12.59 14.01
CA ALA A 21 3.37 -12.62 14.09
C ALA A 21 3.89 -13.70 15.05
N LEU A 22 3.04 -14.18 15.97
CA LEU A 22 3.37 -15.29 16.88
C LEU A 22 3.31 -16.67 16.20
N ASN A 23 3.01 -16.77 14.90
CA ASN A 23 3.04 -18.02 14.15
C ASN A 23 4.48 -18.45 13.74
N ASP A 24 5.43 -18.35 14.67
CA ASP A 24 6.78 -18.90 14.52
C ASP A 24 7.05 -20.00 15.58
N MET A 25 8.23 -20.63 15.54
CA MET A 25 8.55 -21.76 16.41
C MET A 25 8.48 -21.41 17.91
N TYR A 26 8.75 -20.16 18.29
CA TYR A 26 8.76 -19.70 19.68
C TYR A 26 7.41 -19.12 20.11
N GLY A 27 6.70 -18.44 19.21
CA GLY A 27 5.40 -17.84 19.43
C GLY A 27 4.29 -18.89 19.60
N ARG A 28 4.42 -20.06 18.96
CA ARG A 28 3.52 -21.20 19.20
C ARG A 28 3.52 -21.64 20.67
N GLN A 29 4.69 -21.72 21.31
CA GLN A 29 4.77 -22.04 22.75
C GLN A 29 4.13 -20.95 23.62
N ALA A 30 4.23 -19.68 23.22
CA ALA A 30 3.57 -18.59 23.93
C ALA A 30 2.04 -18.67 23.81
N ILE A 31 1.53 -19.03 22.62
CA ILE A 31 0.10 -19.25 22.37
C ILE A 31 -0.40 -20.44 23.17
N ASP A 32 0.35 -21.54 23.26
CA ASP A 32 -0.03 -22.70 24.05
C ASP A 32 -0.20 -22.34 25.53
N GLN A 33 0.71 -21.53 26.08
CA GLN A 33 0.57 -21.01 27.45
C GLN A 33 -0.64 -20.09 27.60
N LEU A 34 -0.90 -19.24 26.62
CA LEU A 34 -2.05 -18.33 26.63
C LEU A 34 -3.37 -19.12 26.62
N VAL A 35 -3.51 -20.10 25.73
CA VAL A 35 -4.68 -20.99 25.63
C VAL A 35 -4.84 -21.86 26.89
N GLY A 36 -3.72 -22.22 27.53
CA GLY A 36 -3.70 -22.99 28.78
C GLY A 36 -4.10 -22.20 30.01
N MET A 37 -3.88 -20.87 30.03
CA MET A 37 -4.16 -20.00 31.18
C MET A 37 -5.44 -19.17 31.03
N VAL A 38 -5.92 -18.97 29.81
CA VAL A 38 -7.12 -18.18 29.50
C VAL A 38 -8.19 -19.14 28.99
N HIS A 39 -9.17 -19.46 29.83
CA HIS A 39 -10.23 -20.40 29.48
C HIS A 39 -11.45 -19.71 28.84
N GLY A 40 -11.54 -18.38 28.94
CA GLY A 40 -12.58 -17.56 28.30
C GLY A 40 -13.94 -17.67 29.00
N ALA A 41 -13.94 -18.00 30.29
CA ALA A 41 -15.14 -18.22 31.09
C ALA A 41 -15.48 -16.99 31.96
N PRO A 42 -16.77 -16.68 32.20
CA PRO A 42 -17.16 -15.64 33.15
C PRO A 42 -16.58 -15.92 34.54
N GLY A 43 -15.94 -14.91 35.15
CA GLY A 43 -15.27 -15.03 36.46
C GLY A 43 -13.75 -15.21 36.38
N GLU A 44 -13.18 -15.34 35.20
CA GLU A 44 -11.74 -15.13 35.01
C GLU A 44 -11.42 -13.63 35.11
N ASP A 45 -10.46 -13.28 35.96
CA ASP A 45 -10.02 -11.90 36.18
C ASP A 45 -8.99 -11.47 35.12
N ILE A 46 -9.24 -11.79 33.86
CA ILE A 46 -8.41 -11.39 32.71
C ILE A 46 -9.23 -11.41 31.42
N ALA A 47 -9.06 -10.40 30.58
CA ALA A 47 -9.57 -10.39 29.21
C ALA A 47 -8.41 -10.28 28.21
N VAL A 48 -8.49 -11.01 27.10
CA VAL A 48 -7.45 -10.97 26.05
C VAL A 48 -8.05 -10.54 24.73
N ILE A 49 -7.42 -9.56 24.07
CA ILE A 49 -7.78 -9.07 22.74
C ILE A 49 -6.63 -9.38 21.79
N LEU A 50 -6.94 -10.08 20.70
CA LEU A 50 -6.00 -10.35 19.60
C LEU A 50 -6.38 -9.46 18.43
N ILE A 51 -5.43 -8.68 17.93
CA ILE A 51 -5.62 -7.76 16.80
C ILE A 51 -4.73 -8.24 15.63
N GLY A 52 -5.24 -8.17 14.41
CA GLY A 52 -4.49 -8.51 13.21
C GLY A 52 -5.36 -8.54 11.95
N TYR A 53 -4.71 -8.72 10.80
CA TYR A 53 -5.39 -8.79 9.51
C TYR A 53 -6.18 -10.10 9.34
N GLU A 54 -7.37 -10.01 8.77
CA GLU A 54 -8.32 -11.12 8.64
C GLU A 54 -7.71 -12.41 8.07
N LYS A 55 -6.98 -12.30 6.94
CA LYS A 55 -6.38 -13.45 6.26
C LYS A 55 -5.29 -14.10 7.13
N GLU A 56 -4.39 -13.30 7.67
CA GLU A 56 -3.28 -13.73 8.51
C GLU A 56 -3.76 -14.35 9.82
N MET A 57 -4.77 -13.74 10.45
CA MET A 57 -5.43 -14.28 11.64
C MET A 57 -6.13 -15.60 11.33
N THR A 58 -6.85 -15.69 10.21
CA THR A 58 -7.52 -16.94 9.80
C THR A 58 -6.55 -18.09 9.65
N THR A 59 -5.40 -17.87 8.99
CA THR A 59 -4.31 -18.85 8.89
C THR A 59 -3.77 -19.23 10.27
N MET A 60 -3.50 -18.25 11.14
CA MET A 60 -3.04 -18.49 12.51
C MET A 60 -4.03 -19.37 13.32
N PHE A 61 -5.33 -19.09 13.22
CA PHE A 61 -6.39 -19.84 13.90
C PHE A 61 -6.53 -21.29 13.40
N GLN A 62 -6.16 -21.56 12.15
CA GLN A 62 -6.18 -22.88 11.54
C GLN A 62 -4.90 -23.69 11.87
N ASP A 63 -3.73 -23.06 11.84
CA ASP A 63 -2.45 -23.77 11.77
C ASP A 63 -1.67 -23.85 13.10
N VAL A 64 -2.02 -23.03 14.10
CA VAL A 64 -1.21 -22.89 15.31
C VAL A 64 -1.67 -23.80 16.45
N ASN A 65 -2.90 -23.64 16.91
CA ASN A 65 -3.44 -24.42 18.02
C ASN A 65 -4.98 -24.53 17.93
N PRO A 66 -5.55 -25.74 17.86
CA PRO A 66 -7.00 -25.93 17.82
C PRO A 66 -7.76 -25.31 19.00
N GLY A 67 -7.10 -25.17 20.16
CA GLY A 67 -7.64 -24.51 21.35
C GLY A 67 -7.80 -23.01 21.18
N LEU A 68 -6.99 -22.34 20.36
CA LEU A 68 -7.10 -20.91 20.09
C LEU A 68 -8.46 -20.57 19.47
N SER A 69 -8.88 -21.33 18.46
CA SER A 69 -10.19 -21.18 17.81
C SER A 69 -11.37 -21.43 18.75
N ARG A 70 -11.19 -22.29 19.77
CA ARG A 70 -12.24 -22.56 20.77
C ARG A 70 -12.36 -21.44 21.82
N ARG A 71 -11.23 -20.83 22.21
CA ARG A 71 -11.19 -19.77 23.23
C ARG A 71 -11.56 -18.40 22.68
N PHE A 72 -11.23 -18.14 21.43
CA PHE A 72 -11.49 -16.88 20.73
C PHE A 72 -12.51 -17.10 19.60
N ASN A 73 -13.70 -17.56 19.96
CA ASN A 73 -14.79 -17.85 19.01
C ASN A 73 -15.59 -16.59 18.63
N SER A 74 -15.57 -15.55 19.46
CA SER A 74 -16.20 -14.26 19.20
C SER A 74 -15.24 -13.36 18.41
N LYS A 75 -15.43 -13.31 17.10
CA LYS A 75 -14.67 -12.45 16.20
C LYS A 75 -15.50 -11.19 15.89
N ILE A 76 -14.86 -10.04 15.90
CA ILE A 76 -15.45 -8.78 15.48
C ILE A 76 -14.68 -8.32 14.26
N ASP A 77 -15.36 -8.27 13.13
CA ASP A 77 -14.79 -7.83 11.87
C ASP A 77 -14.91 -6.32 11.76
N PHE A 78 -13.81 -5.66 11.42
CA PHE A 78 -13.77 -4.22 11.14
C PHE A 78 -13.72 -4.03 9.63
N GLU A 79 -14.81 -3.55 9.06
CA GLU A 79 -14.89 -3.25 7.63
C GLU A 79 -14.07 -2.00 7.27
N ASP A 80 -13.60 -1.94 6.02
CA ASP A 80 -12.97 -0.73 5.50
C ASP A 80 -13.97 0.43 5.51
N PHE A 81 -13.55 1.60 6.01
CA PHE A 81 -14.39 2.79 6.02
C PHE A 81 -14.88 3.12 4.62
N THR A 82 -16.18 3.41 4.50
CA THR A 82 -16.84 3.94 3.31
C THR A 82 -16.26 5.31 2.93
N GLN A 83 -16.53 5.77 1.70
CA GLN A 83 -15.97 7.05 1.26
C GLN A 83 -16.53 8.21 2.10
N GLN A 84 -17.78 8.08 2.57
CA GLN A 84 -18.40 9.06 3.45
C GLN A 84 -17.73 9.06 4.83
N GLU A 85 -17.48 7.90 5.43
CA GLU A 85 -16.79 7.84 6.73
C GLU A 85 -15.35 8.36 6.64
N LEU A 86 -14.64 8.10 5.54
CA LEU A 86 -13.32 8.69 5.30
C LEU A 86 -13.38 10.22 5.19
N ALA A 87 -14.46 10.77 4.60
CA ALA A 87 -14.71 12.20 4.56
C ALA A 87 -14.99 12.77 5.96
N ASP A 88 -15.78 12.08 6.77
CA ASP A 88 -16.11 12.50 8.13
C ASP A 88 -14.87 12.49 9.05
N ILE A 89 -14.01 11.46 8.93
CA ILE A 89 -12.71 11.40 9.61
C ILE A 89 -11.82 12.56 9.17
N PHE A 90 -11.77 12.87 7.87
CA PHE A 90 -10.98 13.99 7.36
C PHE A 90 -11.47 15.33 7.92
N ARG A 91 -12.79 15.55 8.00
CA ARG A 91 -13.36 16.76 8.62
C ARG A 91 -12.98 16.87 10.09
N GLY A 92 -13.10 15.79 10.86
CA GLY A 92 -12.69 15.77 12.27
C GLY A 92 -11.22 16.17 12.47
N LEU A 93 -10.32 15.69 11.61
CA LEU A 93 -8.90 16.10 11.65
C LEU A 93 -8.69 17.59 11.34
N CYS A 94 -9.49 18.17 10.42
CA CYS A 94 -9.46 19.59 10.11
C CYS A 94 -9.93 20.43 11.30
N ASP A 95 -11.02 20.01 11.94
CA ASP A 95 -11.60 20.66 13.11
C ASP A 95 -10.62 20.62 14.31
N ASP A 96 -9.96 19.48 14.54
CA ASP A 96 -8.96 19.32 15.62
C ASP A 96 -7.74 20.25 15.46
N HIS A 97 -7.48 20.76 14.26
CA HIS A 97 -6.35 21.66 13.95
C HIS A 97 -6.80 23.10 13.64
N ASP A 98 -8.07 23.44 13.86
CA ASP A 98 -8.64 24.76 13.54
C ASP A 98 -8.37 25.19 12.07
N CYS A 99 -8.33 24.23 11.14
CA CYS A 99 -8.01 24.47 9.73
C CYS A 99 -9.06 23.81 8.82
N PRO A 100 -10.28 24.36 8.76
CA PRO A 100 -11.37 23.79 8.00
C PRO A 100 -11.07 23.72 6.49
N PRO A 101 -11.68 22.79 5.75
CA PRO A 101 -11.61 22.79 4.29
C PRO A 101 -12.29 24.04 3.71
N ASP A 102 -11.71 24.61 2.66
CA ASP A 102 -12.26 25.79 1.95
C ASP A 102 -13.59 25.49 1.22
N SER A 103 -13.87 24.20 0.99
CA SER A 103 -15.01 23.71 0.22
C SER A 103 -15.22 22.22 0.45
N GLU A 104 -16.46 21.75 0.22
CA GLU A 104 -16.77 20.31 0.24
C GLU A 104 -16.00 19.50 -0.82
N ASN A 105 -15.52 20.17 -1.88
CA ASN A 105 -14.68 19.52 -2.89
C ASN A 105 -13.33 19.07 -2.31
N VAL A 106 -12.74 19.81 -1.38
CA VAL A 106 -11.51 19.41 -0.67
C VAL A 106 -11.71 18.08 0.05
N VAL A 107 -12.80 17.97 0.81
CA VAL A 107 -13.14 16.76 1.56
C VAL A 107 -13.43 15.61 0.59
N ALA A 108 -14.22 15.86 -0.46
CA ALA A 108 -14.57 14.85 -1.46
C ALA A 108 -13.36 14.30 -2.19
N VAL A 109 -12.39 15.16 -2.55
CA VAL A 109 -11.14 14.75 -3.20
C VAL A 109 -10.25 13.99 -2.23
N ALA A 110 -10.09 14.46 -0.98
CA ALA A 110 -9.30 13.77 0.03
C ALA A 110 -9.83 12.36 0.31
N ALA A 111 -11.14 12.23 0.56
CA ALA A 111 -11.79 10.95 0.79
C ALA A 111 -11.69 10.02 -0.43
N ARG A 112 -11.89 10.56 -1.64
CA ARG A 112 -11.75 9.80 -2.90
C ARG A 112 -10.32 9.31 -3.09
N GLN A 113 -9.32 10.11 -2.78
CA GLN A 113 -7.91 9.76 -2.92
C GLN A 113 -7.53 8.59 -2.01
N VAL A 114 -7.98 8.62 -0.75
CA VAL A 114 -7.79 7.52 0.20
C VAL A 114 -8.59 6.28 -0.25
N ALA A 115 -9.85 6.44 -0.64
CA ALA A 115 -10.72 5.34 -1.04
C ALA A 115 -10.19 4.54 -2.26
N ARG A 116 -9.31 5.11 -3.10
CA ARG A 116 -8.61 4.36 -4.18
C ARG A 116 -7.76 3.20 -3.66
N GLY A 117 -7.37 3.24 -2.40
CA GLY A 117 -6.67 2.16 -1.73
C GLY A 117 -7.58 1.04 -1.21
N ARG A 118 -8.91 1.22 -1.16
CA ARG A 118 -9.85 0.24 -0.59
C ARG A 118 -9.79 -1.08 -1.36
N GLY A 119 -9.94 -2.20 -0.65
CA GLY A 119 -9.88 -3.54 -1.25
C GLY A 119 -8.47 -4.02 -1.59
N ARG A 120 -7.46 -3.15 -1.45
CA ARG A 120 -6.06 -3.51 -1.60
C ARG A 120 -5.45 -3.90 -0.27
N ARG A 121 -4.54 -4.88 -0.29
CA ARG A 121 -3.80 -5.29 0.91
C ARG A 121 -3.00 -4.10 1.45
N GLY A 122 -3.11 -3.84 2.76
CA GLY A 122 -2.44 -2.72 3.41
C GLY A 122 -3.14 -1.37 3.21
N PHE A 123 -4.44 -1.36 2.90
CA PHE A 123 -5.24 -0.14 2.96
C PHE A 123 -5.22 0.44 4.37
N GLY A 124 -4.70 1.67 4.51
CA GLY A 124 -4.46 2.27 5.83
C GLY A 124 -5.69 2.86 6.52
N ASN A 125 -6.89 2.82 5.91
CA ASN A 125 -8.14 3.34 6.49
C ASN A 125 -7.96 4.75 7.09
N ALA A 126 -8.43 4.99 8.32
CA ALA A 126 -8.26 6.26 9.04
C ALA A 126 -6.79 6.71 9.13
N GLY A 127 -5.85 5.77 9.25
CA GLY A 127 -4.41 6.07 9.22
C GLY A 127 -3.96 6.68 7.89
N ALA A 128 -4.50 6.22 6.77
CA ALA A 128 -4.23 6.82 5.47
C ALA A 128 -4.84 8.23 5.33
N VAL A 129 -6.02 8.47 5.91
CA VAL A 129 -6.62 9.81 5.99
C VAL A 129 -5.73 10.75 6.80
N ARG A 130 -5.23 10.31 7.96
CA ARG A 130 -4.32 11.09 8.80
C ARG A 130 -3.02 11.44 8.08
N VAL A 131 -2.39 10.48 7.42
CA VAL A 131 -1.16 10.73 6.64
C VAL A 131 -1.41 11.71 5.49
N LEU A 132 -2.57 11.65 4.84
CA LEU A 132 -2.95 12.61 3.81
C LEU A 132 -3.15 14.01 4.41
N PHE A 133 -3.89 14.10 5.51
CA PHE A 133 -4.14 15.35 6.24
C PHE A 133 -2.83 16.01 6.69
N GLU A 134 -1.93 15.27 7.36
CA GLU A 134 -0.65 15.81 7.84
C GLU A 134 0.20 16.40 6.69
N LYS A 135 0.18 15.76 5.53
CA LYS A 135 0.85 16.28 4.33
C LYS A 135 0.16 17.53 3.77
N ALA A 136 -1.17 17.53 3.73
CA ALA A 136 -1.93 18.67 3.25
C ALA A 136 -1.77 19.88 4.17
N TYR A 137 -1.89 19.66 5.48
CA TYR A 137 -1.69 20.67 6.50
C TYR A 137 -0.27 21.25 6.46
N GLY A 138 0.75 20.41 6.34
CA GLY A 138 2.12 20.89 6.13
C GLY A 138 2.27 21.78 4.89
N ARG A 139 1.64 21.42 3.77
CA ARG A 139 1.65 22.26 2.55
C ARG A 139 0.88 23.56 2.72
N ALA A 140 -0.24 23.53 3.44
CA ALA A 140 -1.02 24.72 3.74
C ALA A 140 -0.17 25.74 4.53
N LEU A 141 0.56 25.27 5.54
CA LEU A 141 1.49 26.09 6.34
C LEU A 141 2.70 26.58 5.55
N ASP A 142 3.23 25.77 4.63
CA ASP A 142 4.33 26.18 3.73
C ASP A 142 3.87 27.27 2.74
N ARG A 143 2.61 27.19 2.28
CA ARG A 143 1.98 28.19 1.40
C ARG A 143 1.68 29.48 2.15
N ASP A 144 1.09 29.37 3.33
CA ASP A 144 0.77 30.48 4.23
C ASP A 144 0.93 30.03 5.68
N LYS A 145 1.84 30.66 6.42
CA LYS A 145 2.11 30.32 7.82
C LYS A 145 0.90 30.49 8.74
N ASN A 146 -0.08 31.29 8.32
CA ASN A 146 -1.34 31.51 9.03
C ASN A 146 -2.52 30.92 8.25
N ALA A 147 -2.31 29.86 7.47
CA ALA A 147 -3.37 29.25 6.67
C ALA A 147 -4.60 28.90 7.52
N GLU A 148 -5.68 29.65 7.32
CA GLU A 148 -6.95 29.46 8.02
C GLU A 148 -7.77 28.31 7.43
N THR A 149 -7.45 27.87 6.21
CA THR A 149 -8.20 26.81 5.51
C THR A 149 -7.31 25.90 4.68
N LEU A 150 -7.69 24.62 4.59
CA LEU A 150 -7.16 23.68 3.62
C LEU A 150 -7.83 23.85 2.25
N THR A 151 -7.03 23.91 1.20
CA THR A 151 -7.50 24.03 -0.18
C THR A 151 -7.19 22.79 -1.00
N LEU A 152 -7.76 22.69 -2.20
CA LEU A 152 -7.53 21.53 -3.07
C LEU A 152 -6.06 21.31 -3.41
N ILE A 153 -5.28 22.39 -3.54
CA ILE A 153 -3.85 22.30 -3.84
C ILE A 153 -3.08 21.66 -2.68
N ASP A 154 -3.54 21.87 -1.44
CA ASP A 154 -2.92 21.28 -0.27
C ASP A 154 -3.11 19.75 -0.26
N ILE A 155 -4.31 19.28 -0.66
CA ILE A 155 -4.61 17.85 -0.83
C ILE A 155 -3.79 17.23 -1.95
N LEU A 156 -3.90 17.79 -3.16
CA LEU A 156 -3.31 17.24 -4.38
C LEU A 156 -1.78 17.35 -4.38
N GLY A 157 -1.24 18.39 -3.73
CA GLY A 157 0.18 18.71 -3.73
C GLY A 157 0.61 19.49 -4.98
N PRO A 158 1.92 19.57 -5.25
CA PRO A 158 2.42 20.31 -6.40
C PRO A 158 1.91 19.69 -7.70
N ARG A 159 1.65 20.56 -8.68
CA ARG A 159 1.26 20.15 -10.03
C ARG A 159 2.30 19.15 -10.57
N PRO A 160 1.89 17.98 -11.11
CA PRO A 160 2.80 16.93 -11.56
C PRO A 160 3.42 17.27 -12.93
N ASP A 161 4.15 18.38 -12.98
CA ASP A 161 4.85 18.88 -14.15
C ASP A 161 6.32 19.22 -13.85
N PHE A 162 7.05 19.59 -14.88
CA PHE A 162 8.49 19.86 -14.79
C PHE A 162 8.83 21.17 -14.07
N ASN A 163 7.87 22.09 -13.95
CA ASN A 163 8.11 23.43 -13.38
C ASN A 163 7.93 23.41 -11.86
N HIS A 164 7.02 22.60 -11.36
CA HIS A 164 6.66 22.54 -9.94
C HIS A 164 7.27 21.33 -9.21
N ASN A 165 7.87 20.39 -9.95
CA ASN A 165 8.56 19.24 -9.37
C ASN A 165 10.02 19.10 -9.89
N PRO A 166 11.02 19.64 -9.17
CA PRO A 166 12.43 19.54 -9.55
C PRO A 166 12.97 18.12 -9.63
N ARG A 167 12.42 17.19 -8.82
CA ARG A 167 12.84 15.78 -8.82
C ARG A 167 12.31 15.05 -10.05
N LEU A 168 11.06 15.33 -10.45
CA LEU A 168 10.50 14.87 -11.72
C LEU A 168 11.33 15.39 -12.89
N LYS A 169 11.64 16.70 -12.90
CA LYS A 169 12.49 17.32 -13.92
C LYS A 169 13.85 16.63 -14.03
N ALA A 170 14.52 16.39 -12.91
CA ALA A 170 15.82 15.70 -12.90
C ALA A 170 15.75 14.29 -13.51
N ALA A 171 14.72 13.50 -13.20
CA ALA A 171 14.53 12.17 -13.78
C ALA A 171 14.27 12.20 -15.29
N ILE A 172 13.51 13.20 -15.76
CA ILE A 172 13.19 13.40 -17.18
C ILE A 172 14.43 13.90 -17.94
N ASP A 173 15.20 14.81 -17.36
CA ASP A 173 16.46 15.29 -17.93
C ASP A 173 17.47 14.15 -18.06
N GLU A 174 17.53 13.26 -17.07
CA GLU A 174 18.34 12.04 -17.15
C GLU A 174 17.88 11.11 -18.29
N LEU A 175 16.58 10.93 -18.48
CA LEU A 175 16.04 10.17 -19.63
C LEU A 175 16.41 10.83 -20.97
N ASN A 176 16.31 12.16 -21.06
CA ASN A 176 16.58 12.91 -22.28
C ASN A 176 18.06 12.89 -22.67
N LYS A 177 18.97 12.78 -21.69
CA LYS A 177 20.42 12.62 -21.92
C LYS A 177 20.79 11.27 -22.55
N LEU A 178 19.92 10.26 -22.47
CA LEU A 178 20.17 8.97 -23.13
C LEU A 178 20.02 9.10 -24.65
N THR A 179 21.04 8.62 -25.37
CA THR A 179 21.08 8.63 -26.83
C THR A 179 19.97 7.75 -27.42
N GLY A 180 19.23 8.27 -28.40
CA GLY A 180 18.11 7.57 -29.01
C GLY A 180 16.90 7.46 -28.08
N LEU A 181 16.22 6.31 -28.09
CA LEU A 181 15.05 6.02 -27.23
C LEU A 181 13.85 6.97 -27.42
N GLU A 182 13.68 7.57 -28.60
CA GLU A 182 12.60 8.54 -28.85
C GLU A 182 11.20 7.99 -28.55
N GLY A 183 10.93 6.72 -28.86
CA GLY A 183 9.66 6.08 -28.50
C GLY A 183 9.42 6.02 -26.98
N VAL A 184 10.48 5.79 -26.19
CA VAL A 184 10.39 5.80 -24.72
C VAL A 184 10.15 7.21 -24.21
N LYS A 185 10.92 8.19 -24.70
CA LYS A 185 10.78 9.61 -24.32
C LYS A 185 9.37 10.11 -24.60
N GLN A 186 8.82 9.81 -25.77
CA GLN A 186 7.44 10.17 -26.13
C GLN A 186 6.40 9.47 -25.24
N SER A 187 6.59 8.19 -24.93
CA SER A 187 5.69 7.45 -24.04
C SER A 187 5.67 8.04 -22.62
N VAL A 188 6.84 8.39 -22.09
CA VAL A 188 6.97 9.06 -20.79
C VAL A 188 6.36 10.46 -20.81
N ALA A 189 6.60 11.25 -21.86
CA ALA A 189 6.00 12.58 -22.01
C ALA A 189 4.46 12.52 -22.02
N LYS A 190 3.87 11.52 -22.69
CA LYS A 190 2.41 11.29 -22.67
C LYS A 190 1.90 10.97 -21.27
N LEU A 191 2.65 10.18 -20.50
CA LEU A 191 2.30 9.86 -19.11
C LEU A 191 2.29 11.11 -18.22
N VAL A 192 3.32 11.95 -18.30
CA VAL A 192 3.39 13.21 -17.54
C VAL A 192 2.26 14.15 -17.95
N LYS A 193 1.97 14.26 -19.25
CA LYS A 193 0.85 15.07 -19.75
C LYS A 193 -0.49 14.58 -19.18
N LEU A 194 -0.73 13.26 -19.17
CA LEU A 194 -1.94 12.68 -18.60
C LEU A 194 -2.04 12.92 -17.08
N ALA A 195 -0.92 12.86 -16.35
CA ALA A 195 -0.88 13.21 -14.93
C ALA A 195 -1.30 14.67 -14.69
N GLY A 196 -0.78 15.61 -15.49
CA GLY A 196 -1.18 17.01 -15.44
C GLY A 196 -2.67 17.21 -15.77
N THR A 197 -3.19 16.53 -16.80
CA THR A 197 -4.62 16.56 -17.13
C THR A 197 -5.47 16.01 -15.99
N ASN A 198 -5.04 14.94 -15.32
CA ASN A 198 -5.76 14.40 -14.17
C ASN A 198 -5.74 15.35 -12.98
N TYR A 199 -4.62 16.03 -12.74
CA TYR A 199 -4.54 17.06 -11.72
C TYR A 199 -5.54 18.20 -11.96
N ASP A 200 -5.62 18.72 -13.19
CA ASP A 200 -6.59 19.76 -13.56
C ASP A 200 -8.04 19.28 -13.38
N ARG A 201 -8.34 18.04 -13.78
CA ARG A 201 -9.66 17.45 -13.59
C ARG A 201 -10.04 17.34 -12.11
N GLU A 202 -9.09 16.95 -11.25
CA GLU A 202 -9.34 16.86 -9.81
C GLU A 202 -9.54 18.24 -9.19
N LEU A 203 -8.83 19.28 -9.64
CA LEU A 203 -9.09 20.68 -9.25
C LEU A 203 -10.51 21.12 -9.62
N GLU A 204 -11.02 20.67 -10.77
CA GLU A 204 -12.39 20.91 -11.23
C GLU A 204 -13.43 19.97 -10.58
N GLY A 205 -13.03 19.13 -9.61
CA GLY A 205 -13.89 18.14 -8.95
C GLY A 205 -14.21 16.90 -9.78
N SER A 206 -13.76 16.84 -11.02
CA SER A 206 -13.99 15.74 -11.97
C SER A 206 -13.18 14.49 -11.62
N LYS A 207 -13.68 13.32 -12.02
CA LYS A 207 -12.95 12.05 -11.86
C LYS A 207 -11.74 12.02 -12.82
N PRO A 208 -10.53 11.65 -12.35
CA PRO A 208 -9.37 11.52 -13.23
C PRO A 208 -9.57 10.37 -14.22
N PHE A 209 -8.89 10.43 -15.36
CA PHE A 209 -8.76 9.32 -16.27
C PHE A 209 -7.88 8.22 -15.69
N GLU A 210 -8.12 6.98 -16.11
CA GLU A 210 -7.26 5.86 -15.75
C GLU A 210 -5.85 6.04 -16.32
N MET A 211 -4.85 5.70 -15.52
CA MET A 211 -3.44 5.80 -15.88
C MET A 211 -2.82 4.40 -15.95
N PRO A 212 -2.60 3.84 -17.15
CA PRO A 212 -1.94 2.55 -17.27
C PRO A 212 -0.47 2.70 -16.91
N LEU A 213 -0.03 2.07 -15.83
CA LEU A 213 1.37 2.15 -15.33
C LEU A 213 2.25 0.99 -15.83
N ASN A 214 1.64 -0.14 -16.17
CA ASN A 214 2.39 -1.33 -16.62
C ASN A 214 2.94 -1.12 -18.03
N ARG A 215 4.17 -1.59 -18.28
CA ARG A 215 4.89 -1.41 -19.55
C ARG A 215 5.68 -2.66 -19.91
N VAL A 216 5.80 -2.91 -21.22
CA VAL A 216 6.67 -3.95 -21.79
C VAL A 216 7.75 -3.25 -22.60
N PHE A 217 9.02 -3.50 -22.26
CA PHE A 217 10.17 -2.97 -23.00
C PHE A 217 10.72 -4.03 -23.94
N LEU A 218 10.69 -3.74 -25.24
CA LEU A 218 11.16 -4.63 -26.31
C LEU A 218 12.45 -4.08 -26.91
N GLY A 219 13.42 -4.94 -27.13
CA GLY A 219 14.69 -4.59 -27.77
C GLY A 219 15.82 -5.54 -27.41
N ASN A 220 16.90 -5.50 -28.19
CA ASN A 220 18.06 -6.36 -28.02
C ASN A 220 18.74 -6.15 -26.64
N PRO A 221 19.54 -7.13 -26.17
CA PRO A 221 20.41 -6.94 -25.02
C PRO A 221 21.29 -5.68 -25.16
N GLY A 222 21.54 -4.97 -24.06
CA GLY A 222 22.37 -3.76 -24.07
C GLY A 222 21.66 -2.45 -24.48
N CYS A 223 20.40 -2.47 -24.92
CA CYS A 223 19.66 -1.24 -25.28
C CYS A 223 19.18 -0.38 -24.09
N GLY A 224 19.66 -0.63 -22.87
CA GLY A 224 19.36 0.21 -21.70
C GLY A 224 18.00 -0.01 -21.03
N LYS A 225 17.28 -1.11 -21.31
CA LYS A 225 15.95 -1.43 -20.74
C LYS A 225 15.91 -1.28 -19.21
N THR A 226 16.89 -1.86 -18.53
CA THR A 226 16.99 -1.84 -17.06
C THR A 226 17.29 -0.43 -16.51
N THR A 227 18.10 0.35 -17.23
CA THR A 227 18.37 1.75 -16.88
C THR A 227 17.11 2.59 -16.99
N VAL A 228 16.37 2.45 -18.11
CA VAL A 228 15.10 3.14 -18.33
C VAL A 228 14.07 2.74 -17.26
N ALA A 229 14.01 1.47 -16.86
CA ALA A 229 13.08 1.01 -15.82
C ALA A 229 13.31 1.74 -14.48
N LYS A 230 14.57 1.94 -14.07
CA LYS A 230 14.92 2.69 -12.85
C LYS A 230 14.55 4.17 -12.93
N ILE A 231 14.73 4.79 -14.10
CA ILE A 231 14.28 6.17 -14.32
C ILE A 231 12.74 6.24 -14.28
N TYR A 232 12.06 5.28 -14.92
CA TYR A 232 10.61 5.19 -14.94
C TYR A 232 10.01 5.06 -13.54
N GLY A 233 10.58 4.21 -12.68
CA GLY A 233 10.13 4.09 -11.29
C GLY A 233 10.26 5.39 -10.48
N ARG A 234 11.34 6.15 -10.67
CA ARG A 234 11.47 7.49 -10.09
C ARG A 234 10.40 8.45 -10.62
N ILE A 235 10.16 8.46 -11.93
CA ILE A 235 9.11 9.29 -12.53
C ILE A 235 7.74 8.95 -11.93
N LEU A 236 7.39 7.67 -11.78
CA LEU A 236 6.13 7.27 -11.17
C LEU A 236 5.98 7.75 -9.72
N LYS A 237 7.06 7.73 -8.93
CA LYS A 237 7.06 8.28 -7.57
C LYS A 237 6.82 9.78 -7.57
N GLU A 238 7.55 10.51 -8.40
CA GLU A 238 7.46 11.97 -8.43
C GLU A 238 6.13 12.47 -9.02
N LEU A 239 5.44 11.63 -9.81
CA LEU A 239 4.05 11.86 -10.22
C LEU A 239 3.01 11.47 -9.14
N GLY A 240 3.44 10.95 -7.98
CA GLY A 240 2.55 10.50 -6.91
C GLY A 240 1.82 9.18 -7.21
N LEU A 241 2.22 8.46 -8.25
CA LEU A 241 1.59 7.20 -8.69
C LEU A 241 2.13 5.99 -7.92
N LEU A 242 3.31 6.12 -7.28
CA LEU A 242 3.92 5.13 -6.40
C LEU A 242 4.50 5.82 -5.15
N SER A 243 4.55 5.12 -4.02
CA SER A 243 5.08 5.68 -2.77
C SER A 243 6.60 5.65 -2.64
N ASP A 244 7.29 4.65 -3.21
CA ASP A 244 8.76 4.50 -3.13
C ASP A 244 9.44 4.69 -4.50
N GLY A 245 8.89 4.09 -5.57
CA GLY A 245 9.43 4.20 -6.94
C GLY A 245 10.75 3.48 -7.19
N LYS A 246 11.33 2.81 -6.19
CA LYS A 246 12.47 1.90 -6.40
C LYS A 246 12.08 0.73 -7.29
N CYS A 247 13.05 0.15 -7.97
CA CYS A 247 12.84 -1.05 -8.78
C CYS A 247 13.34 -2.29 -8.05
N GLU A 248 12.51 -3.32 -7.99
CA GLU A 248 12.88 -4.69 -7.62
C GLU A 248 13.12 -5.46 -8.92
N LEU A 249 14.40 -5.66 -9.26
CA LEU A 249 14.78 -6.42 -10.46
C LEU A 249 14.74 -7.91 -10.14
N LYS A 250 14.05 -8.67 -10.99
CA LYS A 250 13.82 -10.10 -10.84
C LYS A 250 13.97 -10.81 -12.17
N GLN A 251 14.37 -12.06 -12.07
CA GLN A 251 14.42 -13.02 -13.17
C GLN A 251 13.18 -13.92 -13.09
N PRO A 252 12.82 -14.63 -14.18
CA PRO A 252 11.68 -15.55 -14.21
C PRO A 252 11.70 -16.58 -13.07
N ASN A 253 12.88 -17.08 -12.71
CA ASN A 253 13.08 -18.05 -11.62
C ASN A 253 12.81 -17.49 -10.22
N ASP A 254 12.76 -16.17 -10.05
CA ASP A 254 12.35 -15.56 -8.77
C ASP A 254 10.83 -15.65 -8.56
N LEU A 255 10.06 -15.83 -9.65
CA LEU A 255 8.61 -15.95 -9.63
C LEU A 255 8.16 -17.41 -9.59
N THR A 256 8.94 -18.30 -10.22
CA THR A 256 8.57 -19.71 -10.36
C THR A 256 9.14 -20.59 -9.24
N GLY A 257 8.35 -21.59 -8.86
CA GLY A 257 8.74 -22.67 -7.97
C GLY A 257 9.22 -23.90 -8.73
N SER A 258 9.77 -24.85 -8.00
CA SER A 258 10.13 -26.17 -8.52
C SER A 258 9.08 -27.24 -8.18
N VAL A 259 8.11 -26.91 -7.31
CA VAL A 259 7.05 -27.81 -6.85
C VAL A 259 5.66 -27.17 -7.04
N VAL A 260 4.65 -28.01 -7.20
CA VAL A 260 3.24 -27.60 -7.36
C VAL A 260 2.81 -26.69 -6.20
N GLY A 261 2.22 -25.53 -6.54
CA GLY A 261 1.73 -24.54 -5.58
C GLY A 261 2.77 -23.52 -5.09
N GLU A 262 4.06 -23.81 -5.23
CA GLU A 262 5.14 -22.93 -4.76
C GLU A 262 5.20 -21.62 -5.56
N THR A 263 4.98 -21.68 -6.88
CA THR A 263 4.97 -20.51 -7.77
C THR A 263 3.98 -19.43 -7.31
N LYS A 264 2.75 -19.82 -6.93
CA LYS A 264 1.72 -18.87 -6.49
C LYS A 264 2.17 -18.13 -5.24
N ASN A 265 2.72 -18.85 -4.27
CA ASN A 265 3.21 -18.29 -3.01
C ASN A 265 4.43 -17.37 -3.23
N LYS A 266 5.40 -17.81 -4.06
CA LYS A 266 6.58 -17.00 -4.41
C LYS A 266 6.19 -15.70 -5.12
N THR A 267 5.34 -15.81 -6.14
CA THR A 267 4.87 -14.64 -6.91
C THR A 267 4.09 -13.67 -6.02
N ALA A 268 3.18 -14.17 -5.18
CA ALA A 268 2.44 -13.34 -4.23
C ALA A 268 3.39 -12.65 -3.22
N ALA A 269 4.30 -13.40 -2.60
CA ALA A 269 5.28 -12.85 -1.66
C ALA A 269 6.19 -11.78 -2.30
N LEU A 270 6.58 -11.99 -3.56
CA LEU A 270 7.34 -10.99 -4.31
C LEU A 270 6.52 -9.73 -4.57
N LEU A 271 5.27 -9.85 -5.04
CA LEU A 271 4.38 -8.71 -5.26
C LEU A 271 4.15 -7.89 -3.98
N ASN A 272 3.92 -8.57 -2.84
CA ASN A 272 3.78 -7.91 -1.54
C ASN A 272 5.03 -7.10 -1.17
N ARG A 273 6.24 -7.62 -1.44
CA ARG A 273 7.51 -6.90 -1.21
C ARG A 273 7.73 -5.72 -2.16
N CYS A 274 7.06 -5.74 -3.32
CA CYS A 274 7.11 -4.69 -4.32
C CYS A 274 6.04 -3.61 -4.12
N TRP A 275 5.28 -3.64 -3.02
CA TRP A 275 4.27 -2.62 -2.75
C TRP A 275 4.87 -1.21 -2.76
N GLY A 276 4.30 -0.31 -3.57
CA GLY A 276 4.82 1.05 -3.75
C GLY A 276 6.10 1.16 -4.59
N LYS A 277 6.62 0.04 -5.11
CA LYS A 277 7.81 -0.07 -5.95
C LYS A 277 7.43 -0.52 -7.37
N VAL A 278 8.41 -0.53 -8.27
CA VAL A 278 8.29 -1.12 -9.60
C VAL A 278 8.90 -2.52 -9.59
N LEU A 279 8.10 -3.55 -9.89
CA LEU A 279 8.62 -4.89 -10.19
C LEU A 279 9.12 -4.90 -11.64
N VAL A 280 10.41 -5.21 -11.83
CA VAL A 280 11.01 -5.39 -13.16
C VAL A 280 11.32 -6.87 -13.34
N ILE A 281 10.66 -7.51 -14.30
CA ILE A 281 10.93 -8.89 -14.69
C ILE A 281 11.79 -8.84 -15.94
N ASP A 282 13.09 -9.08 -15.79
CA ASP A 282 13.99 -9.19 -16.93
C ASP A 282 13.77 -10.55 -17.62
N GLU A 283 14.00 -10.61 -18.94
CA GLU A 283 13.79 -11.83 -19.74
C GLU A 283 12.42 -12.52 -19.53
N ALA A 284 11.37 -11.73 -19.31
CA ALA A 284 10.03 -12.23 -18.98
C ALA A 284 9.44 -13.24 -19.98
N TYR A 285 9.97 -13.31 -21.21
CA TYR A 285 9.60 -14.33 -22.20
C TYR A 285 9.89 -15.76 -21.73
N ALA A 286 10.79 -15.96 -20.76
CA ALA A 286 11.07 -17.30 -20.21
C ALA A 286 9.91 -17.83 -19.33
N LEU A 287 8.92 -17.01 -18.97
CA LEU A 287 7.71 -17.43 -18.24
C LEU A 287 6.68 -18.17 -19.13
N ASN A 288 7.08 -18.76 -20.24
CA ASN A 288 6.17 -19.43 -21.18
C ASN A 288 5.92 -20.92 -20.85
N ASP A 289 6.57 -21.46 -19.82
CA ASP A 289 6.36 -22.84 -19.35
C ASP A 289 5.18 -22.96 -18.38
N MET A 290 4.91 -24.17 -17.88
CA MET A 290 3.77 -24.43 -16.99
C MET A 290 3.82 -23.58 -15.71
N TYR A 291 5.00 -23.44 -15.11
CA TYR A 291 5.18 -22.65 -13.90
C TYR A 291 5.15 -21.15 -14.20
N GLY A 292 5.71 -20.71 -15.32
CA GLY A 292 5.65 -19.32 -15.77
C GLY A 292 4.22 -18.86 -16.02
N ARG A 293 3.36 -19.70 -16.61
CA ARG A 293 1.92 -19.40 -16.76
C ARG A 293 1.23 -19.24 -15.41
N GLN A 294 1.53 -20.10 -14.43
CA GLN A 294 0.99 -19.93 -13.07
C GLN A 294 1.44 -18.62 -12.42
N ALA A 295 2.68 -18.19 -12.66
CA ALA A 295 3.18 -16.90 -12.20
C ALA A 295 2.43 -15.75 -12.89
N ILE A 296 2.25 -15.81 -14.21
CA ILE A 296 1.50 -14.80 -14.98
C ILE A 296 0.05 -14.70 -14.51
N ASP A 297 -0.64 -15.83 -14.32
CA ASP A 297 -2.02 -15.84 -13.82
C ASP A 297 -2.12 -15.18 -12.44
N GLN A 298 -1.14 -15.45 -11.56
CA GLN A 298 -1.06 -14.81 -10.25
C GLN A 298 -0.77 -13.31 -10.36
N LEU A 299 0.11 -12.88 -11.27
CA LEU A 299 0.38 -11.46 -11.53
C LEU A 299 -0.88 -10.75 -12.02
N VAL A 300 -1.58 -11.31 -13.01
CA VAL A 300 -2.82 -10.75 -13.58
C VAL A 300 -3.91 -10.65 -12.50
N GLY A 301 -4.12 -11.72 -11.73
CA GLY A 301 -5.11 -11.73 -10.65
C GLY A 301 -4.86 -10.70 -9.56
N MET A 302 -3.60 -10.38 -9.25
CA MET A 302 -3.25 -9.41 -8.21
C MET A 302 -3.07 -7.98 -8.72
N VAL A 303 -2.93 -7.76 -10.03
CA VAL A 303 -2.82 -6.42 -10.64
C VAL A 303 -4.19 -5.86 -11.01
N HIS A 304 -5.20 -6.72 -11.22
CA HIS A 304 -6.58 -6.32 -11.50
C HIS A 304 -7.49 -6.27 -10.26
N GLY A 305 -7.01 -6.72 -9.10
CA GLY A 305 -7.69 -6.57 -7.80
C GLY A 305 -7.19 -5.35 -7.04
#